data_AF-A0A1V5NNY2-F1
#
_entry.id   AF-A0A1V5NNY2-F1
#
_cell.length_a   1.000
_cell.length_b   1.000
_cell.length_c   1.000
_cell.angle_alpha   90.00
_cell.angle_beta   90.00
_cell.angle_gamma   90.00
#
_symmetry.space_group_name_H-M   'P 1'
#
loop_
_entity.id
_entity.type
_entity.pdbx_description
1 polymer ?
#
loop_
_entity_poly.entity_id
_entity_poly.type
_entity_poly.pdbx_seq_one_letter_code
_entity_poly.pdbx_strand_id
1 'polypeptide(L)'
;MINESTLMRFLAEICWFPDAALYSDIYWREIDPLTAEATIRCRNITATGNFNFNEKGDLLGFSGYRYKENGKTATKEKWVVETSDFKKINGFLIPTKCKVTWSLKEGDFHWLTLEITDLEYNKPELYKESF
;
A
#
# COMPACT_ATOMS: atom_id res chain seq x y z
N MET A 1 3.57 9.86 -16.36
CA MET A 1 4.16 8.57 -16.78
C MET A 1 4.20 7.67 -15.56
N ILE A 2 3.69 6.44 -15.66
CA ILE A 2 3.74 5.47 -14.54
C ILE A 2 5.19 5.02 -14.34
N ASN A 3 5.60 4.81 -13.09
CA ASN A 3 6.92 4.26 -12.72
C ASN A 3 6.77 3.25 -11.57
N GLU A 4 7.88 2.59 -11.21
CA GLU A 4 7.89 1.59 -10.13
C GLU A 4 7.37 2.15 -8.79
N SER A 5 7.78 3.37 -8.41
CA SER A 5 7.30 4.00 -7.17
C SER A 5 5.80 4.30 -7.17
N THR A 6 5.19 4.45 -8.35
CA THR A 6 3.74 4.59 -8.53
C THR A 6 3.05 3.25 -8.32
N LEU A 7 3.58 2.17 -8.90
CA LEU A 7 3.05 0.82 -8.73
C LEU A 7 3.21 0.31 -7.29
N MET A 8 4.33 0.64 -6.63
CA MET A 8 4.56 0.33 -5.21
C MET A 8 3.50 1.01 -4.33
N ARG A 9 3.20 2.28 -4.60
CA ARG A 9 2.14 2.99 -3.87
C ARG A 9 0.78 2.37 -4.15
N PHE A 10 0.47 2.05 -5.41
CA PHE A 10 -0.76 1.35 -5.76
C PHE A 10 -0.93 0.07 -4.95
N LEU A 11 0.11 -0.79 -4.86
CA LEU A 11 0.07 -1.99 -4.02
C LEU A 11 -0.26 -1.66 -2.56
N ALA A 12 0.41 -0.68 -1.95
CA ALA A 12 0.14 -0.33 -0.54
C ALA A 12 -1.31 0.16 -0.31
N GLU A 13 -1.92 0.79 -1.31
CA GLU A 13 -3.26 1.40 -1.21
C GLU A 13 -4.39 0.39 -1.52
N ILE A 14 -4.10 -0.81 -2.06
CA ILE A 14 -5.16 -1.81 -2.34
C ILE A 14 -5.88 -2.31 -1.08
N CYS A 15 -5.30 -2.10 0.10
CA CYS A 15 -5.97 -2.42 1.37
C CYS A 15 -7.27 -1.62 1.59
N TRP A 16 -7.41 -0.47 0.92
CA TRP A 16 -8.67 0.29 0.89
C TRP A 16 -9.59 -0.11 -0.26
N PHE A 17 -9.11 -0.91 -1.21
CA PHE A 17 -9.88 -1.39 -2.37
C PHE A 17 -9.69 -2.90 -2.54
N PRO A 18 -10.27 -3.74 -1.65
CA PRO A 18 -9.89 -5.15 -1.53
C PRO A 18 -10.00 -5.98 -2.82
N ASP A 19 -10.97 -5.67 -3.69
CA ASP A 19 -11.15 -6.35 -4.97
C ASP A 19 -9.92 -6.22 -5.90
N ALA A 20 -9.11 -5.17 -5.74
CA ALA A 20 -7.88 -4.98 -6.50
C ALA A 20 -6.85 -6.08 -6.23
N ALA A 21 -6.91 -6.77 -5.09
CA ALA A 21 -6.05 -7.91 -4.80
C ALA A 21 -6.23 -9.09 -5.77
N LEU A 22 -7.38 -9.15 -6.46
CA LEU A 22 -7.73 -10.20 -7.42
C LEU A 22 -7.30 -9.89 -8.86
N TYR A 23 -6.69 -8.73 -9.10
CA TYR A 23 -6.27 -8.34 -10.45
C TYR A 23 -5.21 -9.31 -10.98
N SER A 24 -5.39 -9.77 -12.23
CA SER A 24 -4.49 -10.73 -12.89
C SER A 24 -3.07 -10.22 -13.08
N ASP A 25 -2.86 -8.91 -12.97
CA ASP A 25 -1.56 -8.26 -13.06
C ASP A 25 -0.78 -8.26 -11.73
N ILE A 26 -1.41 -8.72 -10.64
CA ILE A 26 -0.79 -8.92 -9.32
C ILE A 26 -0.53 -10.41 -9.11
N TYR A 27 0.73 -10.73 -8.87
CA TYR A 27 1.22 -12.07 -8.61
C TYR A 27 1.59 -12.17 -7.13
N TRP A 28 1.09 -13.20 -6.47
CA TRP A 28 1.28 -13.41 -5.05
C TRP A 28 2.23 -14.58 -4.80
N ARG A 29 3.10 -14.41 -3.81
CA ARG A 29 3.98 -15.47 -3.30
C ARG A 29 3.94 -15.46 -1.77
N GLU A 30 3.63 -16.60 -1.18
CA GLU A 30 3.76 -16.79 0.27
C GLU A 30 5.25 -16.74 0.67
N ILE A 31 5.57 -15.92 1.67
CA ILE A 31 6.91 -15.87 2.26
C ILE A 31 6.94 -16.69 3.55
N ASP A 32 5.93 -16.51 4.40
CA ASP A 32 5.69 -17.23 5.65
C ASP A 32 4.19 -17.11 6.03
N PRO A 33 3.71 -17.77 7.11
CA PRO A 33 2.29 -17.77 7.46
C PRO A 33 1.64 -16.39 7.69
N LEU A 34 2.44 -15.35 7.92
CA LEU A 34 1.98 -14.00 8.23
C LEU A 34 2.50 -12.96 7.22
N THR A 35 3.14 -13.39 6.14
CA THR A 35 3.74 -12.51 5.14
C THR A 35 3.48 -13.01 3.72
N ALA A 36 2.87 -12.16 2.90
CA ALA A 36 2.68 -12.39 1.47
C ALA A 36 3.40 -11.32 0.66
N GLU A 37 4.24 -11.74 -0.29
CA GLU A 37 4.85 -10.85 -1.27
C GLU A 37 3.89 -10.69 -2.47
N ALA A 38 3.61 -9.45 -2.84
CA ALA A 38 2.88 -9.09 -4.04
C ALA A 38 3.82 -8.46 -5.06
N THR A 39 3.75 -8.92 -6.30
CA THR A 39 4.42 -8.31 -7.44
C THR A 39 3.37 -7.85 -8.44
N ILE A 40 3.32 -6.55 -8.73
CA ILE A 40 2.46 -5.98 -9.76
C ILE A 40 3.26 -5.70 -11.03
N ARG A 41 2.69 -6.02 -12.20
CA ARG A 41 3.27 -5.71 -13.49
C ARG A 41 2.35 -4.81 -14.31
N CYS A 42 2.86 -3.67 -14.75
CA CYS A 42 2.18 -2.82 -15.73
C CYS A 42 3.14 -2.58 -16.91
N ARG A 43 2.83 -3.20 -18.06
CA ARG A 43 3.70 -3.19 -19.26
C ARG A 43 5.10 -3.76 -18.94
N ASN A 44 6.12 -2.92 -19.02
CA ASN A 44 7.53 -3.23 -18.73
C ASN A 44 7.97 -2.75 -17.33
N ILE A 45 7.05 -2.26 -16.51
CA ILE A 45 7.32 -1.76 -15.16
C ILE A 45 6.80 -2.80 -14.16
N THR A 46 7.61 -3.10 -13.17
CA THR A 46 7.28 -4.04 -12.09
C THR A 46 7.57 -3.37 -10.76
N ALA A 47 6.74 -3.65 -9.75
CA ALA A 47 7.01 -3.32 -8.36
C ALA A 47 6.67 -4.51 -7.48
N THR A 48 7.42 -4.67 -6.38
CA THR A 48 7.24 -5.78 -5.44
C THR A 48 7.27 -5.25 -4.02
N GLY A 49 6.36 -5.71 -3.17
CA GLY A 49 6.37 -5.43 -1.74
C GLY A 49 5.62 -6.49 -0.94
N ASN A 50 5.76 -6.42 0.37
CA ASN A 50 5.30 -7.43 1.30
C ASN A 50 4.14 -6.87 2.12
N PHE A 51 3.04 -7.64 2.17
CA PHE A 51 1.96 -7.45 3.11
C PHE A 51 2.22 -8.30 4.34
N ASN A 52 2.08 -7.69 5.51
CA ASN A 52 2.26 -8.35 6.79
C ASN A 52 0.93 -8.42 7.54
N PHE A 53 0.64 -9.56 8.15
CA PHE A 53 -0.62 -9.84 8.82
C PHE A 53 -0.40 -10.27 10.27
N ASN A 54 -1.44 -10.16 11.09
CA ASN A 54 -1.46 -10.80 12.41
C ASN A 54 -2.05 -12.21 12.31
N GLU A 55 -2.03 -12.96 13.42
CA GLU A 55 -2.56 -14.33 13.49
C GLU A 55 -4.07 -14.45 13.21
N LYS A 56 -4.81 -13.34 13.25
CA LYS A 56 -6.24 -13.29 12.90
C LYS A 56 -6.48 -13.01 11.41
N GLY A 57 -5.41 -12.74 10.65
CA GLY A 57 -5.47 -12.34 9.25
C GLY A 57 -5.71 -10.84 9.03
N ASP A 58 -5.69 -10.00 10.07
CA ASP A 58 -5.78 -8.55 9.88
C ASP A 58 -4.46 -8.00 9.34
N LEU A 59 -4.56 -7.02 8.44
CA LEU A 59 -3.39 -6.35 7.86
C LEU A 59 -2.66 -5.52 8.91
N LEU A 60 -1.37 -5.80 9.14
CA LEU A 60 -0.52 -4.95 9.99
C LEU A 60 0.17 -3.84 9.19
N GLY A 61 0.39 -4.07 7.90
CA GLY A 61 1.02 -3.08 7.05
C GLY A 61 1.57 -3.62 5.75
N PHE A 62 2.32 -2.76 5.08
CA PHE A 62 2.99 -3.04 3.83
C PHE A 62 4.42 -2.52 3.87
N SER A 63 5.37 -3.24 3.28
CA SER A 63 6.74 -2.76 3.17
C SER A 63 7.39 -3.12 1.84
N GLY A 64 8.31 -2.28 1.38
CA GLY A 64 9.06 -2.51 0.15
C GLY A 64 10.20 -1.51 -0.02
N TYR A 65 10.96 -1.67 -1.09
CA TYR A 65 12.03 -0.74 -1.44
C TYR A 65 11.54 0.22 -2.53
N ARG A 66 11.41 1.50 -2.19
CA ARG A 66 10.81 2.52 -3.06
C ARG A 66 11.82 3.64 -3.31
N TYR A 67 11.84 4.20 -4.52
CA TYR A 67 12.65 5.39 -4.77
C TYR A 67 12.13 6.56 -3.93
N LYS A 68 12.98 7.08 -3.05
CA LYS A 68 12.65 8.22 -2.18
C LYS A 68 12.63 9.54 -2.96
N GLU A 69 13.48 9.66 -3.98
CA GLU A 69 13.68 10.86 -4.79
C GLU A 69 13.60 10.55 -6.29
N ASN A 70 13.58 11.60 -7.11
CA ASN A 70 13.63 11.48 -8.57
C ASN A 70 15.05 11.74 -9.08
N GLY A 71 15.39 11.16 -10.24
CA GLY A 71 16.65 11.45 -10.94
C GLY A 71 17.61 10.26 -11.00
N LYS A 72 18.75 10.47 -11.65
CA LYS A 72 19.72 9.39 -11.97
C LYS A 72 20.41 8.81 -10.74
N THR A 73 20.49 9.57 -9.66
CA THR A 73 21.14 9.19 -8.40
C THR A 73 20.15 8.69 -7.36
N ALA A 74 18.85 8.58 -7.70
CA ALA A 74 17.84 8.15 -6.77
C ALA A 74 18.10 6.71 -6.32
N THR A 75 18.15 6.50 -5.01
CA THR A 75 18.24 5.19 -4.38
C THR A 75 16.86 4.72 -3.93
N LYS A 76 16.70 3.40 -3.84
CA LYS A 76 15.54 2.82 -3.17
C LYS A 76 15.84 2.72 -1.69
N GLU A 77 14.95 3.26 -0.89
CA GLU A 77 15.00 3.16 0.57
C GLU A 77 13.83 2.29 1.04
N LYS A 78 13.98 1.68 2.21
CA LYS A 78 12.91 0.87 2.78
C LYS A 78 11.75 1.80 3.15
N TRP A 79 10.60 1.53 2.58
CA TRP A 79 9.36 2.26 2.75
C TRP A 79 8.38 1.36 3.48
N VAL A 80 7.89 1.81 4.63
CA VAL A 80 7.06 1.03 5.54
C VAL A 80 5.76 1.77 5.78
N VAL A 81 4.65 1.06 5.62
CA VAL A 81 3.30 1.49 5.94
C VAL A 81 2.81 0.62 7.10
N GLU A 82 2.44 1.23 8.20
CA GLU A 82 1.85 0.59 9.36
C GLU A 82 0.36 0.95 9.38
N THR A 83 -0.53 -0.05 9.43
CA THR A 83 -1.98 0.14 9.40
C THR A 83 -2.60 -0.10 10.78
N SER A 84 -3.65 0.66 11.09
CA SER A 84 -4.41 0.53 12.35
C SER A 84 -5.83 1.03 12.18
N ASP A 85 -6.65 0.84 13.22
CA ASP A 85 -8.04 1.29 13.31
C ASP A 85 -8.91 0.78 12.14
N PHE A 86 -9.48 -0.41 12.31
CA PHE A 86 -10.27 -1.06 11.27
C PHE A 86 -11.74 -0.67 11.37
N LYS A 87 -12.33 -0.25 10.24
CA LYS A 87 -13.76 0.08 10.17
C LYS A 87 -14.40 -0.63 8.99
N LYS A 88 -15.69 -0.94 9.14
CA LYS A 88 -16.49 -1.48 8.05
C LYS A 88 -17.05 -0.33 7.22
N ILE A 89 -16.54 -0.15 6.00
CA ILE A 89 -16.99 0.88 5.06
C ILE A 89 -17.53 0.18 3.81
N ASN A 90 -18.79 0.45 3.47
CA ASN A 90 -19.54 -0.19 2.38
C ASN A 90 -19.41 -1.72 2.33
N GLY A 91 -19.41 -2.38 3.49
CA GLY A 91 -19.35 -3.83 3.59
C GLY A 91 -17.96 -4.43 3.79
N PHE A 92 -16.89 -3.68 3.51
CA PHE A 92 -15.50 -4.14 3.64
C PHE A 92 -14.87 -3.66 4.95
N LEU A 93 -14.16 -4.55 5.64
CA LEU A 93 -13.32 -4.20 6.78
C LEU A 93 -11.97 -3.69 6.25
N ILE A 94 -11.72 -2.39 6.38
CA ILE A 94 -10.49 -1.76 5.89
C ILE A 94 -9.75 -1.03 7.02
N PRO A 95 -8.42 -0.92 6.97
CA PRO A 95 -7.68 -0.05 7.88
C PRO A 95 -7.98 1.41 7.55
N THR A 96 -8.31 2.21 8.56
CA THR A 96 -8.64 3.63 8.39
C THR A 96 -7.54 4.56 8.87
N LYS A 97 -6.53 4.07 9.58
CA LYS A 97 -5.36 4.86 9.97
C LYS A 97 -4.09 4.22 9.46
N CYS A 98 -3.19 5.04 8.93
CA CYS A 98 -1.89 4.58 8.44
C CYS A 98 -0.78 5.54 8.87
N LYS A 99 0.37 4.97 9.20
CA LYS A 99 1.63 5.67 9.41
C LYS A 99 2.64 5.21 8.37
N VAL A 100 3.32 6.15 7.73
CA VAL A 100 4.29 5.86 6.68
C VAL A 100 5.66 6.38 7.06
N THR A 101 6.65 5.49 7.04
CA THR A 101 8.01 5.74 7.47
C THR A 101 8.99 5.35 6.38
N TRP A 102 9.98 6.19 6.12
CA TRP A 102 11.20 5.80 5.41
C TRP A 102 12.21 5.30 6.44
N SER A 103 12.62 4.04 6.36
CA SER A 103 13.67 3.51 7.21
C SER A 103 15.01 3.72 6.51
N LEU A 104 15.72 4.75 6.95
CA LEU A 104 16.99 5.22 6.38
C LEU A 104 18.16 4.77 7.26
N LYS A 105 19.38 4.86 6.71
CA LYS A 105 20.60 4.54 7.48
C LYS A 105 20.80 5.46 8.68
N GLU A 106 20.37 6.71 8.55
CA GLU A 106 20.48 7.76 9.56
C GLU A 106 19.38 7.65 10.63
N GLY A 107 18.38 6.79 10.40
CA GLY A 107 17.24 6.59 11.27
C GLY A 107 15.91 6.66 10.51
N ASP A 108 14.84 6.39 11.23
CA ASP A 108 13.49 6.42 10.68
C ASP A 108 13.02 7.86 10.46
N PHE A 109 12.57 8.14 9.24
CA PHE A 109 11.92 9.40 8.87
C PHE A 109 10.42 9.18 8.70
N HIS A 110 9.64 9.60 9.70
CA HIS A 110 8.18 9.62 9.63
C HIS A 110 7.73 10.61 8.57
N TRP A 111 7.04 10.12 7.53
CA TRP A 111 6.68 10.91 6.36
C TRP A 111 5.22 11.31 6.34
N LEU A 112 4.32 10.42 6.75
CA LEU A 112 2.88 10.64 6.64
C LEU A 112 2.14 9.94 7.78
N THR A 113 1.19 10.65 8.37
CA THR A 113 0.07 10.07 9.11
C THR A 113 -1.19 10.34 8.28
N LEU A 114 -1.97 9.29 8.01
CA LEU A 114 -3.17 9.36 7.19
C LEU A 114 -4.35 8.78 7.95
N GLU A 115 -5.50 9.43 7.86
CA GLU A 115 -6.79 8.90 8.30
C GLU A 115 -7.78 8.93 7.14
N ILE A 116 -8.42 7.79 6.87
CA ILE A 116 -9.52 7.65 5.91
C ILE A 116 -10.81 7.94 6.67
N THR A 117 -11.44 9.06 6.33
CA THR A 117 -12.69 9.51 6.95
C THR A 117 -13.92 9.05 6.19
N ASP A 118 -13.81 8.90 4.87
CA ASP A 118 -14.86 8.41 3.99
C ASP A 118 -14.26 7.77 2.72
N LEU A 119 -15.02 6.91 2.05
CA LEU A 119 -14.60 6.20 0.85
C LEU A 119 -15.81 5.79 0.01
N GLU A 120 -15.78 6.15 -1.28
CA GLU A 120 -16.76 5.70 -2.27
C GLU A 120 -16.12 4.70 -3.23
N TYR A 121 -16.88 3.63 -3.54
CA TYR A 121 -16.48 2.63 -4.51
C TYR A 121 -17.30 2.76 -5.79
N ASN A 122 -16.66 2.54 -6.94
CA ASN A 122 -17.34 2.42 -8.24
C ASN A 122 -18.23 3.62 -8.62
N LYS A 123 -17.83 4.82 -8.19
CA LYS A 123 -18.43 6.09 -8.61
C LYS A 123 -17.61 6.68 -9.75
N PRO A 124 -18.17 6.82 -10.97
CA PRO A 124 -17.46 7.48 -12.07
C PRO A 124 -17.41 9.01 -11.89
N GLU A 125 -18.16 9.57 -10.95
CA GLU A 125 -18.12 10.98 -10.60
C GLU A 125 -16.91 11.34 -9.72
N LEU A 126 -16.50 12.60 -9.76
CA LEU A 126 -15.54 13.12 -8.78
C LEU A 126 -16.14 13.01 -7.37
N TYR A 127 -15.36 12.48 -6.43
CA TYR A 127 -15.73 12.44 -5.02
C TYR A 127 -16.14 13.84 -4.54
N LYS A 128 -17.30 13.92 -3.90
CA LYS A 128 -17.83 15.14 -3.29
C LYS A 128 -17.98 14.88 -1.81
N GLU A 129 -17.32 15.71 -1.01
CA GLU A 129 -17.44 15.65 0.44
C GLU A 129 -18.92 15.85 0.82
N SER A 130 -19.47 14.90 1.57
CA SER A 130 -20.84 15.01 2.08
C SER A 130 -20.85 15.98 3.26
N PHE A 131 -21.33 17.22 3.04
CA PHE A 131 -21.58 18.21 4.10
C PHE A 131 -22.93 18.00 4.78
#